data_AF-A0A4Y9TBR0-F1
#
_entry.id   AF-A0A4Y9TBR0-F1
#
_cell.length_a   1.000
_cell.length_b   1.000
_cell.length_c   1.000
_cell.angle_alpha   90.00
_cell.angle_beta   90.00
_cell.angle_gamma   90.00
#
_symmetry.space_group_name_H-M   'P 1'
#
loop_
_entity.id
_entity.type
_entity.pdbx_description
1 polymer ?
#
loop_
_entity_poly.entity_id
_entity_poly.type
_entity_poly.pdbx_seq_one_letter_code
_entity_poly.pdbx_strand_id
1 'polypeptide(L)'
;LMAASVIKLLAERLSNGRGGSARLSLARTAKLLIDNGPGTEALLRAEDEGDQGLVLEQTTWGPAHRLQVPLKITGTPLQWTIAASELGSHRAQWW
;
A
#
# COMPACT_ATOMS: atom_id res chain seq x y z
N LEU A 1 0.74 11.18 2.26
CA LEU A 1 0.42 11.97 3.48
C LEU A 1 -0.74 11.39 4.29
N MET A 2 -1.86 10.99 3.67
CA MET A 2 -3.00 10.42 4.42
C MET A 2 -2.64 9.19 5.25
N ALA A 3 -2.01 8.17 4.65
CA ALA A 3 -1.55 6.99 5.38
C ALA A 3 -0.63 7.35 6.57
N ALA A 4 0.34 8.26 6.35
CA ALA A 4 1.24 8.73 7.40
C ALA A 4 0.47 9.44 8.54
N SER A 5 -0.52 10.27 8.23
CA SER A 5 -1.37 10.91 9.24
C SER A 5 -2.16 9.88 10.05
N VAL A 6 -2.73 8.86 9.40
CA VAL A 6 -3.46 7.79 10.08
C VAL A 6 -2.54 7.01 11.03
N ILE A 7 -1.37 6.59 10.54
CA ILE A 7 -0.38 5.87 11.36
C ILE A 7 0.03 6.71 12.58
N LYS A 8 0.30 8.00 12.38
CA LYS A 8 0.66 8.92 13.48
C LYS A 8 -0.45 9.01 14.53
N LEU A 9 -1.71 9.23 14.10
CA LEU A 9 -2.84 9.35 15.03
C LEU A 9 -3.14 8.03 15.76
N LEU A 10 -2.94 6.89 15.09
CA LEU A 10 -3.04 5.58 15.74
C LEU A 10 -1.95 5.38 16.78
N ALA A 11 -0.70 5.75 16.47
CA ALA A 11 0.40 5.69 17.42
C ALA A 11 0.16 6.59 18.65
N GLU A 12 -0.31 7.82 18.43
CA GLU A 12 -0.69 8.73 19.51
C GLU A 12 -1.79 8.12 20.38
N ARG A 13 -2.86 7.59 19.77
CA ARG A 13 -3.94 6.92 20.49
C ARG A 13 -3.47 5.73 21.31
N LEU A 14 -2.56 4.92 20.78
CA LEU A 14 -1.99 3.79 21.53
C LEU A 14 -1.14 4.26 22.71
N SER A 15 -0.40 5.37 22.56
CA SER A 15 0.50 5.88 23.59
C SER A 15 -0.21 6.57 24.75
N ASN A 16 -1.30 7.31 24.48
CA ASN A 16 -1.91 8.22 25.45
C ASN A 16 -3.45 8.19 25.47
N GLY A 17 -4.07 7.28 24.71
CA GLY A 17 -5.52 7.11 24.63
C GLY A 17 -6.27 8.14 23.80
N ARG A 18 -5.61 9.18 23.28
CA ARG A 18 -6.26 10.28 22.55
C ARG A 18 -6.31 9.99 21.06
N GLY A 19 -7.52 9.97 20.50
CA GLY A 19 -7.71 10.06 19.05
C GLY A 19 -7.47 11.48 18.54
N GLY A 20 -7.43 11.63 17.22
CA GLY A 20 -7.31 12.95 16.59
C GLY A 20 -7.85 12.96 15.17
N SER A 21 -7.68 14.10 14.51
CA SER A 21 -8.08 14.31 13.13
C SER A 21 -6.94 14.97 12.35
N ALA A 22 -6.87 14.70 11.06
CA ALA A 22 -5.91 15.32 10.15
C ALA A 22 -6.66 15.91 8.97
N ARG A 23 -6.44 17.21 8.71
CA ARG A 23 -6.92 17.88 7.50
C ARG A 23 -5.79 17.97 6.49
N LEU A 24 -6.03 17.40 5.31
CA LEU A 24 -5.04 17.32 4.23
C LEU A 24 -5.49 18.18 3.04
N SER A 25 -4.53 18.58 2.22
CA SER A 25 -4.76 19.32 0.99
C SER A 25 -3.96 18.67 -0.13
N LEU A 26 -4.63 18.36 -1.24
CA LEU A 26 -3.98 17.85 -2.44
C LEU A 26 -2.99 18.88 -3.00
N ALA A 27 -3.36 20.17 -3.02
CA ALA A 27 -2.45 21.22 -3.47
C ALA A 27 -1.17 21.31 -2.63
N ARG A 28 -1.28 21.19 -1.29
CA ARG A 28 -0.10 21.16 -0.41
C ARG A 28 0.73 19.89 -0.61
N THR A 29 0.07 18.75 -0.85
CA THR A 29 0.75 17.49 -1.16
C THR A 29 1.52 17.60 -2.47
N ALA A 30 0.91 18.17 -3.51
CA ALA A 30 1.55 18.41 -4.80
C ALA A 30 2.77 19.33 -4.64
N LYS A 31 2.62 20.45 -3.91
CA LYS A 31 3.76 21.33 -3.62
C LYS A 31 4.90 20.60 -2.91
N LEU A 32 4.60 19.81 -1.88
CA LEU A 32 5.61 19.02 -1.16
C LEU A 32 6.36 18.05 -2.08
N LEU A 33 5.66 17.41 -3.02
CA LEU A 33 6.27 16.50 -4.00
C LEU A 33 7.14 17.26 -4.99
N ILE A 34 6.66 18.39 -5.51
CA ILE A 34 7.43 19.26 -6.42
C ILE A 34 8.70 19.76 -5.73
N ASP A 35 8.59 20.21 -4.48
CA ASP A 35 9.74 20.70 -3.70
C ASP A 35 10.77 19.59 -3.41
N ASN A 36 10.36 18.32 -3.37
CA ASN A 36 11.28 17.17 -3.24
C ASN A 36 11.91 16.72 -4.57
N GLY A 37 11.44 17.25 -5.70
CA GLY A 37 11.92 16.88 -7.02
C GLY A 37 11.45 15.49 -7.50
N PRO A 38 11.83 15.09 -8.73
CA PRO A 38 11.34 13.88 -9.39
C PRO A 38 11.88 12.56 -8.82
N GLY A 39 12.80 12.60 -7.84
CA GLY A 39 13.50 11.42 -7.35
C GLY A 39 14.62 10.98 -8.30
N THR A 40 14.97 9.70 -8.25
CA THR A 40 15.99 9.12 -9.14
C THR A 40 15.36 8.64 -10.44
N GLU A 41 16.05 8.85 -11.56
CA GLU A 41 15.68 8.27 -12.86
C GLU A 41 16.27 6.86 -13.07
N ALA A 42 16.96 6.33 -12.06
CA ALA A 42 17.51 4.97 -12.11
C ALA A 42 16.38 3.96 -12.32
N LEU A 43 16.55 3.10 -13.34
CA LEU A 43 15.64 2.00 -13.60
C LEU A 43 15.60 1.06 -12.40
N LEU A 44 14.41 0.53 -12.11
CA LEU A 44 14.27 -0.58 -11.17
C LEU A 44 14.99 -1.80 -11.73
N ARG A 45 15.63 -2.57 -10.84
CA ARG A 45 16.15 -3.89 -11.20
C ARG A 45 15.00 -4.80 -11.65
N ALA A 46 15.33 -5.80 -12.48
CA ALA A 46 14.40 -6.87 -12.79
C ALA A 46 13.99 -7.61 -11.50
N GLU A 47 12.75 -8.08 -11.47
CA GLU A 47 12.21 -8.92 -10.41
C GLU A 47 13.01 -10.22 -10.30
N ASP A 48 13.23 -10.67 -9.07
CA ASP A 48 13.76 -12.01 -8.78
C ASP A 48 12.83 -12.78 -7.82
N GLU A 49 13.14 -14.05 -7.59
CA GLU A 49 12.35 -14.95 -6.73
C GLU A 49 12.22 -14.42 -5.29
N GLY A 50 13.18 -13.61 -4.81
CA GLY A 50 13.15 -13.00 -3.48
C GLY A 50 12.13 -11.87 -3.36
N ASP A 51 11.75 -11.26 -4.48
CA ASP A 51 10.67 -10.27 -4.53
C ASP A 51 9.29 -10.93 -4.50
N GLN A 52 9.19 -12.24 -4.73
CA GLN A 52 7.92 -12.94 -4.88
C GLN A 52 7.34 -13.43 -3.55
N GLY A 53 6.03 -13.32 -3.42
CA GLY A 53 5.21 -13.93 -2.40
C GLY A 53 5.20 -15.45 -2.54
N LEU A 54 4.95 -16.15 -1.43
CA LEU A 54 4.97 -17.61 -1.40
C LEU A 54 3.78 -18.28 -2.11
N VAL A 55 2.72 -17.54 -2.37
CA VAL A 55 1.45 -18.09 -2.86
C VAL A 55 1.32 -17.80 -4.36
N LEU A 56 1.25 -18.87 -5.14
CA LEU A 56 0.86 -18.79 -6.55
C LEU A 56 -0.64 -18.56 -6.65
N GLU A 57 -1.02 -17.49 -7.31
CA GLU A 57 -2.40 -17.09 -7.50
C GLU A 57 -2.85 -17.36 -8.93
N GLN A 58 -4.07 -17.84 -9.12
CA GLN A 58 -4.68 -17.98 -10.44
C GLN A 58 -5.43 -16.69 -10.78
N THR A 59 -4.83 -15.86 -11.63
CA THR A 59 -5.40 -14.58 -12.08
C THR A 59 -6.08 -14.71 -13.44
N THR A 60 -6.81 -13.68 -13.86
CA THR A 60 -7.39 -13.63 -15.23
C THR A 60 -6.31 -13.62 -16.33
N TRP A 61 -5.07 -13.24 -16.00
CA TRP A 61 -3.93 -13.24 -16.92
C TRP A 61 -3.04 -14.49 -16.81
N GLY A 62 -3.43 -15.46 -15.97
CA GLY A 62 -2.67 -16.68 -15.71
C GLY A 62 -2.08 -16.75 -14.30
N PRO A 63 -1.26 -17.79 -14.02
CA PRO A 63 -0.64 -17.99 -12.73
C PRO A 63 0.40 -16.90 -12.43
N ALA A 64 0.32 -16.25 -11.27
CA ALA A 64 1.23 -15.18 -10.86
C ALA A 64 1.52 -15.19 -9.36
N HIS A 65 2.70 -14.71 -8.96
CA HIS A 65 3.01 -14.41 -7.56
C HIS A 65 2.81 -12.91 -7.30
N ARG A 66 2.35 -12.56 -6.09
CA ARG A 66 2.33 -11.15 -5.65
C ARG A 66 3.73 -10.74 -5.23
N LEU A 67 4.10 -9.48 -5.46
CA LEU A 67 5.33 -8.95 -4.87
C LEU A 67 5.24 -8.90 -3.34
N GLN A 68 6.38 -9.13 -2.69
CA GLN A 68 6.55 -8.97 -1.26
C GLN A 68 6.21 -7.54 -0.86
N VAL A 69 5.40 -7.43 0.18
CA VAL A 69 4.97 -6.14 0.70
C VAL A 69 6.08 -5.55 1.58
N PRO A 70 6.35 -4.24 1.49
CA PRO A 70 7.42 -3.59 2.25
C PRO A 70 7.07 -3.39 3.75
N LEU A 71 6.01 -4.05 4.23
CA LEU A 71 5.52 -3.96 5.60
C LEU A 71 5.13 -5.35 6.11
N LYS A 72 5.70 -5.75 7.24
CA LYS A 72 5.34 -6.99 7.95
C LYS A 72 4.88 -6.64 9.36
N ILE A 73 3.66 -7.07 9.71
CA ILE A 73 3.11 -6.92 11.06
C ILE A 73 2.93 -8.33 11.64
N THR A 74 3.57 -8.60 12.78
CA THR A 74 3.46 -9.90 13.45
C THR A 74 2.00 -10.24 13.75
N GLY A 75 1.54 -11.41 13.30
CA GLY A 75 0.16 -11.86 13.50
C GLY A 75 -0.85 -11.33 12.47
N THR A 76 -0.43 -10.44 11.56
CA THR A 76 -1.31 -9.86 10.54
C THR A 76 -0.69 -10.02 9.15
N PRO A 77 -0.82 -11.21 8.53
CA PRO A 77 -0.32 -11.40 7.18
C PRO A 77 -1.10 -10.52 6.21
N LEU A 78 -0.40 -9.79 5.34
CA LEU A 78 -1.03 -9.00 4.28
C LEU A 78 -1.41 -9.94 3.14
N GLN A 79 -2.66 -10.40 3.15
CA GLN A 79 -3.22 -11.34 2.18
C GLN A 79 -4.51 -10.76 1.58
N TRP A 80 -4.75 -11.08 0.31
CA TRP A 80 -5.95 -10.69 -0.42
C TRP A 80 -6.86 -11.89 -0.56
N THR A 81 -8.14 -11.72 -0.23
CA THR A 81 -9.16 -12.78 -0.36
C THR A 81 -9.52 -13.04 -1.82
N ILE A 82 -9.26 -12.07 -2.71
CA ILE A 82 -9.65 -12.11 -4.11
C ILE A 82 -8.39 -11.97 -4.97
N ALA A 83 -8.33 -12.77 -6.03
CA ALA A 83 -7.27 -12.71 -6.99
C ALA A 83 -7.25 -11.36 -7.74
N ALA A 84 -6.08 -10.96 -8.22
CA ALA A 84 -5.91 -9.86 -9.16
C ALA A 84 -6.72 -10.18 -10.43
N SER A 85 -7.55 -9.22 -10.79
CA SER A 85 -8.42 -9.29 -11.96
C SER A 85 -8.44 -7.93 -12.63
N GLU A 86 -9.06 -7.87 -13.80
CA GLU A 86 -9.27 -6.61 -14.51
C GLU A 86 -10.03 -5.59 -13.65
N LEU A 87 -9.79 -4.30 -13.93
CA LEU A 87 -10.49 -3.23 -13.24
C LEU A 87 -11.99 -3.30 -13.58
N GLY A 88 -12.83 -3.41 -12.56
CA GLY A 88 -14.28 -3.50 -12.72
C GLY A 88 -14.84 -4.92 -12.85
N SER A 89 -14.04 -5.98 -12.68
CA SER A 89 -14.52 -7.37 -12.71
C SER A 89 -15.50 -7.73 -11.58
N HIS A 90 -15.54 -6.93 -10.51
CA HIS A 90 -16.42 -7.14 -9.37
C HIS A 90 -17.41 -5.99 -9.21
N ARG A 91 -18.60 -6.31 -8.72
CA ARG A 91 -19.55 -5.28 -8.27
C ARG A 91 -18.97 -4.56 -7.05
N ALA A 92 -19.12 -3.24 -7.01
CA ALA A 92 -18.72 -2.46 -5.85
C ALA A 92 -19.52 -2.91 -4.61
N GLN A 93 -18.82 -3.49 -3.63
CA GLN A 93 -19.37 -3.93 -2.36
C GLN A 93 -18.53 -3.32 -1.23
N TRP A 94 -19.20 -2.84 -0.19
CA TRP A 94 -18.58 -2.37 1.05
C TRP A 94 -19.01 -3.34 2.14
N TRP A 95 -18.12 -4.26 2.50
CA TRP A 95 -18.20 -5.04 3.73
C TRP A 95 -17.73 -4.24 4.94
#